data_AF-A0A2W4X1M7-F1
#
_entry.id   AF-A0A2W4X1M7-F1
#
_cell.length_a   1.000
_cell.length_b   1.000
_cell.length_c   1.000
_cell.angle_alpha   90.00
_cell.angle_beta   90.00
_cell.angle_gamma   90.00
#
_symmetry.space_group_name_H-M   'P 1'
#
loop_
_entity.id
_entity.type
_entity.pdbx_description
1 polymer ?
#
loop_
_entity_poly.entity_id
_entity_poly.type
_entity_poly.pdbx_seq_one_letter_code
_entity_poly.pdbx_strand_id
1 'polypeptide(L)'
;MPVAQIFEWPHPQIDEDWNSGEQRWREITPLAYQELRTTVPLRQEAQNAFMQAEPVDILADGECLYVCCKREFGRYFARLLPGNDWWKRDYLPVPEVRSFL
;
A
#
# COMPACT_ATOMS: atom_id res chain seq x y z
N MET A 1 6.65 18.31 -14.44
CA MET A 1 7.13 17.42 -13.35
C MET A 1 5.90 17.07 -12.53
N PRO A 2 5.47 15.79 -12.44
CA PRO A 2 4.20 15.46 -11.82
C PRO A 2 4.28 15.65 -10.31
N VAL A 3 3.37 16.46 -9.78
CA VAL A 3 3.13 16.65 -8.35
C VAL A 3 2.68 15.30 -7.78
N ALA A 4 3.27 14.86 -6.66
CA ALA A 4 2.78 13.67 -5.97
C ALA A 4 1.33 13.95 -5.54
N GLN A 5 0.39 13.36 -6.26
CA GLN A 5 -1.03 13.52 -6.00
C GLN A 5 -1.37 12.61 -4.82
N ILE A 6 -1.98 13.20 -3.78
CA ILE A 6 -2.44 12.48 -2.61
C ILE A 6 -3.85 12.00 -2.93
N PHE A 7 -4.10 10.68 -2.86
CA PHE A 7 -5.37 10.10 -3.30
C PHE A 7 -6.33 9.83 -2.13
N GLU A 8 -7.65 9.80 -2.43
CA GLU A 8 -8.74 9.31 -1.54
C GLU A 8 -9.13 7.86 -1.87
N TRP A 9 -9.53 7.07 -0.87
CA TRP A 9 -9.87 5.64 -1.00
C TRP A 9 -11.30 5.44 -1.57
N PRO A 10 -11.57 4.41 -2.41
CA PRO A 10 -10.67 3.39 -2.96
C PRO A 10 -9.73 3.93 -4.04
N HIS A 11 -8.53 3.33 -4.15
CA HIS A 11 -7.50 3.76 -5.11
C HIS A 11 -7.45 2.84 -6.35
N PRO A 12 -8.22 3.12 -7.42
CA PRO A 12 -8.12 2.37 -8.67
C PRO A 12 -6.70 2.33 -9.24
N GLN A 13 -5.85 3.30 -8.89
CA GLN A 13 -4.45 3.35 -9.33
C GLN A 13 -3.55 2.33 -8.64
N ILE A 14 -3.88 1.91 -7.42
CA ILE A 14 -3.15 0.82 -6.75
C ILE A 14 -3.48 -0.51 -7.45
N ASP A 15 -4.73 -0.67 -7.91
CA ASP A 15 -5.14 -1.81 -8.73
C ASP A 15 -4.47 -1.73 -10.13
N GLU A 16 -4.40 -0.55 -10.75
CA GLU A 16 -3.69 -0.34 -12.03
C GLU A 16 -2.19 -0.64 -11.94
N ASP A 17 -1.53 -0.18 -10.87
CA ASP A 17 -0.12 -0.49 -10.61
C ASP A 17 0.10 -2.01 -10.53
N TRP A 18 -0.78 -2.72 -9.83
CA TRP A 18 -0.73 -4.17 -9.77
C TRP A 18 -0.96 -4.82 -11.15
N ASN A 19 -2.04 -4.42 -11.84
CA ASN A 19 -2.43 -4.97 -13.13
C ASN A 19 -1.40 -4.72 -14.24
N SER A 20 -0.63 -3.64 -14.13
CA SER A 20 0.49 -3.33 -15.03
C SER A 20 1.81 -3.99 -14.63
N GLY A 21 1.84 -4.70 -13.48
CA GLY A 21 3.05 -5.32 -12.93
C GLY A 21 4.00 -4.34 -12.25
N GLU A 22 3.60 -3.08 -12.11
CA GLU A 22 4.38 -2.01 -11.49
C GLU A 22 4.29 -2.12 -9.96
N GLN A 23 5.20 -2.88 -9.36
CA GLN A 23 5.32 -2.99 -7.91
C GLN A 23 5.84 -1.66 -7.31
N ARG A 24 4.94 -0.76 -6.92
CA ARG A 24 5.28 0.54 -6.32
C ARG A 24 4.40 0.90 -5.13
N TRP A 25 4.92 1.81 -4.31
CA TRP A 25 4.16 2.44 -3.23
C TRP A 25 3.46 3.69 -3.74
N ARG A 26 2.20 3.89 -3.34
CA ARG A 26 1.45 5.12 -3.57
C ARG A 26 1.24 5.85 -2.27
N GLU A 27 1.51 7.15 -2.27
CA GLU A 27 1.25 8.00 -1.10
C GLU A 27 -0.26 8.18 -0.94
N ILE A 28 -0.74 8.03 0.29
CA ILE A 28 -2.15 8.14 0.67
C ILE A 28 -2.30 9.18 1.77
N THR A 29 -3.51 9.71 1.95
CA THR A 29 -3.77 10.64 3.06
C THR A 29 -3.60 9.95 4.42
N PRO A 30 -3.27 10.69 5.49
CA PRO A 30 -3.31 10.17 6.86
C PRO A 30 -4.69 9.58 7.24
N LEU A 31 -5.77 10.18 6.73
CA LEU A 31 -7.14 9.71 6.94
C LEU A 31 -7.35 8.33 6.30
N ALA A 32 -7.00 8.17 5.02
CA ALA A 32 -7.09 6.90 4.32
C ALA A 32 -6.26 5.79 5.02
N TYR A 33 -5.06 6.13 5.52
CA TYR A 33 -4.25 5.17 6.29
C TYR A 33 -4.95 4.71 7.58
N GLN A 34 -5.61 5.61 8.29
CA GLN A 34 -6.37 5.29 9.50
C GLN A 34 -7.61 4.45 9.18
N GLU A 35 -8.33 4.79 8.12
CA GLU A 35 -9.49 4.03 7.64
C GLU A 35 -9.05 2.62 7.26
N LEU A 36 -8.02 2.46 6.43
CA LEU A 36 -7.48 1.15 6.06
C LEU A 36 -7.04 0.32 7.27
N ARG A 37 -6.47 0.95 8.29
CA ARG A 37 -6.03 0.25 9.50
C ARG A 37 -7.18 -0.26 10.37
N THR A 38 -8.35 0.39 10.31
CA THR A 38 -9.47 0.13 11.24
C THR A 38 -10.70 -0.50 10.59
N THR A 39 -10.80 -0.46 9.26
CA THR A 39 -11.97 -0.96 8.52
C THR A 39 -12.11 -2.48 8.66
N VAL A 40 -10.99 -3.20 8.64
CA VAL A 40 -10.95 -4.67 8.72
C VAL A 40 -9.83 -5.12 9.67
N PRO A 41 -9.90 -6.34 10.22
CA PRO A 41 -8.80 -6.91 11.00
C PRO A 41 -7.48 -6.91 10.22
N LEU A 42 -6.35 -6.91 10.94
CA LEU A 42 -5.02 -6.96 10.34
C LEU A 42 -4.54 -8.41 10.24
N ARG A 43 -4.04 -8.81 9.06
CA ARG A 43 -3.34 -10.09 8.84
C ARG A 43 -1.94 -10.08 9.44
N GLN A 44 -1.27 -8.95 9.25
CA GLN A 44 0.11 -8.72 9.67
C GLN A 44 0.23 -7.31 10.20
N GLU A 45 1.07 -7.14 11.22
CA GLU A 45 1.36 -5.84 11.80
C GLU A 45 2.84 -5.74 12.17
N ALA A 46 3.40 -4.57 11.89
CA ALA A 46 4.72 -4.14 12.31
C ALA A 46 4.64 -2.70 12.84
N GLN A 47 5.74 -2.20 13.42
CA GLN A 47 5.78 -0.87 14.06
C GLN A 47 5.29 0.27 13.15
N ASN A 48 5.59 0.20 11.86
CA ASN A 48 5.24 1.23 10.87
C ASN A 48 4.56 0.66 9.62
N ALA A 49 4.04 -0.57 9.67
CA ALA A 49 3.40 -1.18 8.51
C ALA A 49 2.32 -2.17 8.93
N PHE A 50 1.33 -2.40 8.07
CA PHE A 50 0.33 -3.43 8.28
C PHE A 50 -0.18 -4.00 6.95
N MET A 51 -0.82 -5.16 7.03
CA MET A 51 -1.55 -5.79 5.94
C MET A 51 -2.96 -6.13 6.41
N GLN A 52 -3.98 -5.80 5.61
CA GLN A 52 -5.37 -6.15 5.92
C GLN A 52 -5.61 -7.66 5.84
N ALA A 53 -6.56 -8.17 6.63
CA ALA A 53 -6.94 -9.59 6.65
C ALA A 53 -7.87 -10.00 5.52
N GLU A 54 -8.62 -9.05 4.95
CA GLU A 54 -9.49 -9.32 3.82
C GLU A 54 -8.70 -9.22 2.50
N PRO A 55 -8.71 -10.28 1.67
CA PRO A 55 -8.07 -10.22 0.37
C PRO A 55 -8.88 -9.35 -0.60
N VAL A 56 -8.19 -8.58 -1.41
CA VAL A 56 -8.76 -7.80 -2.51
C VAL A 56 -9.08 -8.71 -3.70
N ASP A 57 -8.24 -9.72 -3.93
CA ASP A 57 -8.40 -10.67 -5.02
C ASP A 57 -7.71 -12.01 -4.71
N ILE A 58 -8.03 -13.04 -5.51
CA ILE A 58 -7.38 -14.36 -5.52
C ILE A 58 -6.65 -14.51 -6.84
N LEU A 59 -5.32 -14.62 -6.77
CA LEU A 59 -4.42 -14.76 -7.91
C LEU A 59 -4.60 -16.13 -8.58
N ALA A 60 -4.14 -16.23 -9.84
CA ALA A 60 -4.29 -17.44 -10.66
C ALA A 60 -3.57 -18.68 -10.08
N ASP A 61 -2.56 -18.48 -9.24
CA ASP A 61 -1.83 -19.53 -8.53
C ASP A 61 -2.48 -19.92 -7.18
N GLY A 62 -3.60 -19.28 -6.83
CA GLY A 62 -4.32 -19.49 -5.57
C GLY A 62 -3.81 -18.65 -4.41
N GLU A 63 -2.79 -17.81 -4.60
CA GLU A 63 -2.42 -16.83 -3.57
C GLU A 63 -3.46 -15.73 -3.44
N CYS A 64 -3.57 -15.16 -2.24
CA CYS A 64 -4.44 -14.03 -1.97
C CYS A 64 -3.65 -12.72 -2.04
N LEU A 65 -4.26 -11.71 -2.67
CA LEU A 65 -3.73 -10.37 -2.80
C LEU A 65 -4.33 -9.46 -1.72
N TYR A 66 -3.49 -8.69 -1.02
CA TYR A 66 -3.93 -7.87 0.11
C TYR A 66 -3.47 -6.42 -0.03
N VAL A 67 -4.21 -5.50 0.62
CA VAL A 67 -3.76 -4.14 0.84
C VAL A 67 -2.67 -4.14 1.91
N CYS A 68 -1.51 -3.59 1.54
CA CYS A 68 -0.36 -3.41 2.40
C CYS A 68 -0.10 -1.91 2.55
N CYS A 69 0.05 -1.45 3.79
CA CYS A 69 0.31 -0.06 4.12
C CYS A 69 1.58 0.10 4.93
N LYS A 70 2.28 1.22 4.74
CA LYS A 70 3.40 1.61 5.60
C LYS A 70 3.47 3.11 5.86
N ARG A 71 4.16 3.48 6.93
CA ARG A 71 4.51 4.84 7.29
C ARG A 71 6.02 5.02 7.20
N GLU A 72 6.46 6.01 6.46
CA GLU A 72 7.89 6.29 6.28
C GLU A 72 8.10 7.80 6.14
N PHE A 73 9.07 8.36 6.86
CA PHE A 73 9.36 9.81 6.90
C PHE A 73 8.13 10.71 7.16
N GLY A 74 7.21 10.25 8.02
CA GLY A 74 5.98 10.99 8.35
C GLY A 74 4.89 10.96 7.27
N ARG A 75 5.11 10.24 6.17
CA ARG A 75 4.15 10.01 5.08
C ARG A 75 3.56 8.61 5.16
N TYR A 76 2.42 8.42 4.49
CA TYR A 76 1.65 7.19 4.51
C TYR A 76 1.56 6.63 3.11
N PHE A 77 1.76 5.32 2.97
CA PHE A 77 1.80 4.65 1.69
C PHE A 77 0.95 3.39 1.68
N ALA A 78 0.40 3.05 0.52
CA ALA A 78 -0.28 1.79 0.26
C ALA A 78 0.18 1.16 -1.06
N ARG A 79 0.02 -0.16 -1.15
CA ARG A 79 0.21 -1.00 -2.35
C ARG A 79 -0.56 -2.31 -2.20
N LEU A 80 -0.70 -3.04 -3.30
CA LEU A 80 -1.08 -4.45 -3.24
C LEU A 80 0.15 -5.33 -3.04
N LEU A 81 -0.03 -6.40 -2.28
CA LEU A 81 1.02 -7.34 -1.95
C LEU A 81 0.42 -8.73 -1.71
N PRO A 82 0.95 -9.79 -2.36
CA PRO A 82 0.56 -11.14 -2.01
C PRO A 82 0.89 -11.44 -0.55
N GLY A 83 0.03 -12.23 0.12
CA GLY A 83 0.15 -12.47 1.55
C GLY A 83 1.49 -13.08 1.98
N ASN A 84 2.04 -13.97 1.13
CA ASN A 84 3.32 -14.63 1.38
C ASN A 84 4.53 -13.72 1.15
N ASP A 85 4.31 -12.59 0.47
CA ASP A 85 5.32 -11.61 0.13
C ASP A 85 5.41 -10.45 1.13
N TRP A 86 4.82 -10.59 2.32
CA TRP A 86 4.86 -9.57 3.38
C TRP A 86 6.28 -9.02 3.66
N TRP A 87 7.30 -9.88 3.58
CA TRP A 87 8.69 -9.50 3.76
C TRP A 87 9.18 -8.48 2.71
N LYS A 88 8.60 -8.45 1.49
CA LYS A 88 8.94 -7.50 0.42
C LYS A 88 8.49 -6.06 0.70
N ARG A 89 7.79 -5.80 1.80
CA ARG A 89 7.36 -4.44 2.19
C ARG A 89 8.57 -3.49 2.36
N ASP A 90 9.69 -4.02 2.85
CA ASP A 90 10.88 -3.24 3.22
C ASP A 90 11.86 -3.10 2.03
N TYR A 91 11.65 -3.82 0.93
CA TYR A 91 12.59 -3.88 -0.21
C TYR A 91 12.25 -2.91 -1.33
N LEU A 92 11.02 -2.41 -1.39
CA LEU A 92 10.62 -1.44 -2.41
C LEU A 92 10.77 -0.01 -1.90
N PRO A 93 11.48 0.86 -2.65
CA PRO A 93 11.62 2.26 -2.29
C PRO A 93 10.25 2.95 -2.33
N VAL A 94 10.03 3.87 -1.40
CA VAL A 94 8.91 4.82 -1.51
C VAL A 94 9.25 5.89 -2.56
N PRO A 95 8.23 6.47 -3.23
CA PRO A 95 8.46 7.58 -4.14
C PRO A 95 9.23 8.73 -3.46
N GLU A 96 10.30 9.19 -4.10
CA GLU A 96 11.01 10.40 -3.69
C GLU A 96 10.13 11.62 -4.00
N VAL A 97 9.38 12.12 -3.00
CA VAL A 97 8.75 13.44 -3.14
C VAL A 97 9.68 14.47 -2.54
N ARG A 98 10.40 15.20 -3.42
CA ARG A 98 11.27 16.32 -3.07
C ARG A 98 10.50 17.28 -2.16
N SER A 99 10.95 17.41 -0.91
CA SER A 99 10.54 18.51 -0.05
C SER A 99 11.05 19.80 -0.69
N PHE A 100 10.14 20.67 -1.13
CA PHE A 100 10.51 22.03 -1.48
C PHE A 100 10.85 22.74 -0.17
N LEU A 101 12.15 22.79 0.15
CA LEU A 101 12.72 23.79 1.06
C LEU A 101 12.95 25.09 0.27
#